data_AF-A0A167WXA5-F1
#
_entry.id   AF-A0A167WXA5-F1
#
_cell.length_a   1.000
_cell.length_b   1.000
_cell.length_c   1.000
_cell.angle_alpha   90.00
_cell.angle_beta   90.00
_cell.angle_gamma   90.00
#
_symmetry.space_group_name_H-M   'P 1'
#
loop_
_entity.id
_entity.type
_entity.pdbx_description
1 polymer ?
#
loop_
_entity_poly.entity_id
_entity_poly.type
_entity_poly.pdbx_seq_one_letter_code
_entity_poly.pdbx_strand_id
1 'polypeptide(L)'
;LWVRWYELVGKDHSSWSARKLDRLRFPPMADEDSFGFIDPNDVLRGCHVIPTFSQGRRHPDGSGISLLAQDAADWKEYYLNRFVDRDIFMRY
;
A
#
# COMPACT_ATOMS: atom_id res chain seq x y z
N LEU A 1 -15.47 -0.90 8.53
CA LEU A 1 -14.55 0.10 7.92
C LEU A 1 -14.52 -0.14 6.43
N TRP A 2 -14.72 0.90 5.62
CA TRP A 2 -14.45 0.82 4.18
C TRP A 2 -12.93 0.88 3.98
N VAL A 3 -12.39 -0.08 3.25
CA VAL A 3 -10.93 -0.20 3.02
C VAL A 3 -10.61 -0.28 1.54
N ARG A 4 -9.36 0.05 1.21
CA ARG A 4 -8.76 -0.14 -0.09
C ARG A 4 -7.50 -0.97 0.07
N TRP A 5 -7.40 -2.06 -0.68
CA TRP A 5 -6.37 -3.06 -0.50
C TRP A 5 -5.08 -2.71 -1.24
N TYR A 6 -3.94 -3.03 -0.63
CA TYR A 6 -2.66 -3.03 -1.33
C TYR A 6 -2.38 -4.43 -1.88
N GLU A 7 -1.71 -4.48 -3.02
CA GLU A 7 -1.06 -5.69 -3.52
C GLU A 7 0.47 -5.57 -3.48
N LEU A 8 1.13 -6.70 -3.25
CA LEU A 8 2.59 -6.78 -3.22
C LEU A 8 3.16 -6.73 -4.65
N VAL A 9 4.15 -5.88 -4.86
CA VAL A 9 4.87 -5.76 -6.14
C VAL A 9 6.05 -6.73 -6.14
N GLY A 10 6.14 -7.58 -7.16
CA GLY A 10 7.26 -8.51 -7.33
C GLY A 10 7.23 -9.70 -6.36
N LYS A 11 6.14 -10.47 -6.39
CA LYS A 11 5.88 -11.64 -5.52
C LYS A 11 6.96 -12.74 -5.58
N ASP A 12 7.84 -12.70 -6.58
CA ASP A 12 8.80 -13.78 -6.88
C ASP A 12 10.12 -13.69 -6.08
N HIS A 13 10.33 -12.62 -5.30
CA HIS A 13 11.57 -12.44 -4.54
C HIS A 13 11.29 -12.13 -3.07
N SER A 14 11.88 -12.92 -2.16
CA SER A 14 11.89 -12.57 -0.74
C SER A 14 12.66 -11.27 -0.57
N SER A 15 11.96 -10.18 -0.30
CA SER A 15 12.56 -8.84 -0.14
C SER A 15 13.70 -8.84 0.89
N TRP A 16 13.63 -9.75 1.86
CA TRP A 16 14.64 -9.98 2.89
C TRP A 16 16.01 -10.41 2.33
N SER A 17 16.07 -11.45 1.49
CA SER A 17 17.33 -11.92 0.91
C SER A 17 17.94 -10.89 -0.04
N ALA A 18 17.08 -10.12 -0.72
CA ALA A 18 17.47 -9.02 -1.59
C ALA A 18 17.86 -7.73 -0.83
N ARG A 19 17.75 -7.69 0.51
CA ARG A 19 18.00 -6.52 1.37
C ARG A 19 17.23 -5.27 0.91
N LYS A 20 16.00 -5.47 0.41
CA LYS A 20 15.10 -4.41 -0.04
C LYS A 20 13.87 -4.34 0.85
N LEU A 21 13.18 -3.20 0.84
CA LEU A 21 11.86 -3.09 1.44
C LEU A 21 10.82 -3.64 0.47
N ASP A 22 9.75 -4.25 1.01
CA ASP A 22 8.64 -4.65 0.15
C ASP A 22 8.02 -3.43 -0.48
N ARG A 23 7.55 -3.63 -1.71
CA ARG A 23 6.83 -2.63 -2.47
C ARG A 23 5.37 -3.03 -2.55
N LEU A 24 4.51 -2.04 -2.35
CA LEU A 24 3.06 -2.13 -2.38
C LEU A 24 2.53 -1.21 -3.46
N ARG A 25 1.42 -1.57 -4.07
CA ARG A 25 0.64 -0.67 -4.92
C ARG A 25 -0.85 -0.93 -4.72
N PHE A 26 -1.68 0.05 -5.07
CA PHE A 26 -3.11 -0.21 -5.17
C PHE A 26 -3.40 -0.98 -6.47
N PRO A 27 -4.27 -2.00 -6.45
CA PRO A 27 -4.78 -2.60 -7.68
C PRO A 27 -5.55 -1.57 -8.54
N PRO A 28 -5.90 -1.90 -9.79
CA PRO A 28 -6.77 -1.06 -10.61
C PRO A 28 -8.13 -0.85 -9.94
N MET A 29 -8.65 0.38 -9.92
CA MET A 29 -9.92 0.73 -9.26
C MET A 29 -11.13 -0.12 -9.70
N ALA A 30 -11.09 -0.67 -10.91
CA ALA A 30 -12.15 -1.50 -11.48
C ALA A 30 -12.05 -2.99 -11.08
N ASP A 31 -10.99 -3.38 -10.36
CA ASP A 31 -10.81 -4.73 -9.84
C ASP A 31 -11.75 -4.97 -8.65
N GLU A 32 -12.45 -6.11 -8.65
CA GLU A 32 -13.41 -6.50 -7.62
C GLU A 32 -12.75 -6.57 -6.23
N ASP A 33 -11.46 -6.91 -6.18
CA ASP A 33 -10.69 -7.04 -4.94
C ASP A 33 -9.99 -5.74 -4.51
N SER A 34 -10.24 -4.61 -5.17
CA SER A 34 -9.61 -3.32 -4.79
C SER A 34 -10.14 -2.74 -3.49
N PHE A 35 -11.41 -3.01 -3.18
CA PHE A 35 -12.12 -2.42 -2.06
C PHE A 35 -12.78 -3.51 -1.22
N GLY A 36 -13.02 -3.20 0.04
CA GLY A 36 -13.71 -4.12 0.92
C GLY A 36 -14.28 -3.45 2.15
N PHE A 37 -14.88 -4.28 3.00
CA PHE A 37 -15.39 -3.87 4.29
C PHE A 37 -14.81 -4.78 5.37
N ILE A 38 -14.20 -4.19 6.40
CA ILE A 38 -13.59 -4.90 7.54
C ILE A 38 -14.32 -4.54 8.82
N ASP A 39 -14.59 -5.49 9.72
CA ASP A 39 -15.07 -5.19 11.07
C ASP A 39 -13.98 -4.42 11.84
N PRO A 40 -14.28 -3.28 12.48
CA PRO A 40 -13.28 -2.58 13.30
C PRO A 40 -12.56 -3.48 14.33
N ASN A 41 -13.21 -4.54 14.84
CA ASN A 41 -12.61 -5.49 15.76
C ASN A 41 -11.54 -6.39 15.12
N ASP A 42 -11.53 -6.51 13.79
CA ASP A 42 -10.51 -7.26 13.04
C ASP A 42 -9.25 -6.42 12.76
N VAL A 43 -9.26 -5.13 13.09
CA VAL A 43 -8.11 -4.24 12.91
C VAL A 43 -7.11 -4.46 14.04
N LEU A 44 -6.00 -5.14 13.73
CA LEU A 44 -4.96 -5.46 14.71
C LEU A 44 -4.08 -4.24 15.06
N ARG A 45 -3.58 -3.54 14.03
CA ARG A 45 -2.59 -2.46 14.19
C ARG A 45 -2.42 -1.62 12.94
N GLY A 46 -1.86 -0.42 13.12
CA GLY A 46 -1.32 0.38 12.02
C GLY A 46 0.04 -0.12 11.52
N CYS A 47 0.37 0.23 10.28
CA CYS A 47 1.68 0.07 9.69
C CYS A 47 2.17 1.41 9.11
N HIS A 48 3.45 1.50 8.78
CA HIS A 48 4.01 2.69 8.13
C HIS A 48 4.34 2.39 6.67
N VAL A 49 3.71 3.13 5.78
CA VAL A 49 3.85 3.02 4.34
C VAL A 49 4.40 4.33 3.81
N ILE A 50 5.46 4.26 3.01
CA ILE A 50 6.18 5.44 2.49
C ILE A 50 6.03 5.49 0.98
N PRO A 51 5.55 6.59 0.40
CA PRO A 51 5.56 6.79 -1.04
C PRO A 51 6.92 6.55 -1.69
N THR A 52 6.92 5.86 -2.83
CA THR A 52 8.11 5.79 -3.66
C THR A 52 8.20 7.04 -4.52
N PHE A 53 8.71 8.14 -3.93
CA PHE A 53 8.76 9.47 -4.56
C PHE A 53 9.40 9.45 -5.96
N SER A 54 10.43 8.62 -6.15
CA SER A 54 11.15 8.48 -7.42
C SER A 54 10.31 7.87 -8.56
N GLN A 55 9.23 7.14 -8.26
CA GLN A 55 8.33 6.58 -9.28
C GLN A 55 7.24 7.57 -9.72
N GLY A 56 7.04 8.63 -8.92
CA GLY A 56 6.03 9.67 -9.16
C GLY A 56 4.60 9.25 -8.79
N ARG A 57 3.67 10.15 -9.10
CA ARG A 57 2.23 9.97 -8.86
C ARG A 57 1.63 8.96 -9.85
N ARG A 58 0.59 8.25 -9.40
CA ARG A 58 -0.21 7.36 -10.26
C ARG A 58 -1.01 8.16 -11.29
N HIS A 59 -1.51 9.33 -10.87
CA HIS A 59 -2.25 10.28 -11.70
C HIS A 59 -1.44 11.58 -11.79
N PRO A 60 -0.50 11.71 -12.76
CA PRO A 60 0.37 12.88 -12.86
C PRO A 60 -0.38 14.20 -13.14
N ASP A 61 -1.55 14.11 -13.74
CA ASP A 61 -2.46 15.22 -14.03
C ASP A 61 -3.40 15.56 -12.86
N GLY A 62 -3.36 14.76 -11.78
CA GLY A 62 -4.27 14.91 -10.64
C GLY A 62 -5.70 14.44 -10.92
N SER A 63 -5.94 13.77 -12.05
CA SER A 63 -7.28 13.27 -12.41
C SER A 63 -7.45 11.84 -11.91
N GLY A 64 -7.96 11.71 -10.68
CA GLY A 64 -8.43 10.43 -10.14
C GLY A 64 -9.81 10.04 -10.66
N ILE A 65 -10.21 8.80 -10.41
CA ILE A 65 -11.53 8.25 -10.75
C ILE A 65 -12.56 8.57 -9.67
N SER A 66 -12.18 8.50 -8.39
CA SER A 66 -13.10 8.58 -7.26
C SER A 66 -12.66 9.60 -6.22
N LEU A 67 -13.50 10.61 -6.01
CA LEU A 67 -13.31 11.61 -4.95
C LEU A 67 -13.34 10.98 -3.55
N LEU A 68 -14.08 9.89 -3.36
CA LEU A 68 -14.14 9.18 -2.08
C LEU A 68 -12.88 8.37 -1.79
N ALA A 69 -12.31 7.74 -2.82
CA ALA A 69 -11.06 7.00 -2.68
C ALA A 69 -9.83 7.91 -2.67
N GLN A 70 -9.98 9.17 -3.12
CA GLN A 70 -8.90 10.16 -3.24
C GLN A 70 -7.72 9.67 -4.08
N ASP A 71 -7.99 8.84 -5.09
CA ASP A 71 -6.97 8.16 -5.90
C ASP A 71 -6.12 9.12 -6.74
N ALA A 72 -6.63 10.33 -7.01
CA ALA A 72 -5.86 11.43 -7.59
C ALA A 72 -4.53 11.70 -6.86
N ALA A 73 -4.49 11.48 -5.55
CA ALA A 73 -3.30 11.71 -4.72
C ALA A 73 -2.39 10.47 -4.61
N ASP A 74 -2.72 9.36 -5.29
CA ASP A 74 -1.93 8.14 -5.16
C ASP A 74 -0.53 8.29 -5.74
N TRP A 75 0.42 7.60 -5.10
CA TRP A 75 1.70 7.27 -5.68
C TRP A 75 1.59 5.97 -6.47
N LYS A 76 2.45 5.81 -7.48
CA LYS A 76 2.48 4.56 -8.26
C LYS A 76 2.73 3.36 -7.34
N GLU A 77 3.64 3.53 -6.39
CA GLU A 77 4.04 2.49 -5.46
C GLU A 77 4.50 3.07 -4.12
N TYR A 78 4.53 2.20 -3.11
CA TYR A 78 4.89 2.53 -1.76
C TYR A 78 5.83 1.48 -1.18
N TYR A 79 6.74 1.88 -0.30
CA TYR A 79 7.54 0.98 0.51
C TYR A 79 6.82 0.68 1.83
N LEU A 80 6.83 -0.60 2.23
CA LEU A 80 6.44 -0.97 3.58
C LEU A 80 7.63 -0.81 4.53
N ASN A 81 7.53 0.11 5.49
CA ASN A 81 8.62 0.36 6.42
C ASN A 81 8.48 -0.50 7.68
N ARG A 82 9.21 -1.62 7.69
CA ARG A 82 9.24 -2.57 8.80
C ARG A 82 10.09 -2.10 10.01
N PHE A 83 10.87 -1.03 9.88
CA PHE A 83 11.87 -0.60 10.87
C PHE A 83 11.45 0.59 11.74
N VAL A 84 10.21 1.08 11.58
CA VAL A 84 9.73 2.27 12.29
C VAL A 84 9.63 2.05 13.79
N ASP A 85 9.26 0.85 14.19
CA ASP A 85 9.08 0.47 15.57
C ASP A 85 9.54 -0.97 15.79
N ARG A 86 10.09 -1.24 16.98
CA ARG A 86 10.56 -2.58 17.36
C ARG A 86 9.45 -3.63 17.28
N ASP A 87 8.23 -3.26 17.68
CA ASP A 87 7.05 -4.12 17.63
C ASP A 87 6.56 -4.34 16.19
N ILE A 88 6.82 -3.41 15.27
CA ILE A 88 6.56 -3.60 13.83
C ILE A 88 7.61 -4.55 13.22
N PHE A 89 8.88 -4.42 13.63
CA PHE A 89 9.97 -5.24 13.09
C PHE A 89 9.94 -6.70 13.55
N MET A 90 9.68 -6.95 14.84
CA MET A 90 9.80 -8.28 15.45
C MET A 90 8.64 -9.24 15.13
N ARG A 91 7.58 -8.75 14.48
CA ARG A 91 6.36 -9.51 14.20
C ARG A 91 6.12 -9.72 12.69
N TYR A 92 7.11 -9.41 11.86
CA TYR A 92 7.09 -9.53 10.40
C TYR A 92 7.99 -10.67 9.91
#